data_AF-A0A6A3I8X9-F1
#
_entry.id   AF-A0A6A3I8X9-F1
#
_cell.length_a   1.000
_cell.length_b   1.000
_cell.length_c   1.000
_cell.angle_alpha   90.00
_cell.angle_beta   90.00
_cell.angle_gamma   90.00
#
_symmetry.space_group_name_H-M   'P 1'
#
loop_
_entity.id
_entity.type
_entity.pdbx_description
1 polymer ?
#
loop_
_entity_poly.entity_id
_entity_poly.type
_entity_poly.pdbx_seq_one_letter_code
_entity_poly.pdbx_strand_id
1 'polypeptide(L)'
;MRLQHYAAWAFSVSFILAVGFVTAKNSTTASTTYPTKSGIKIWVDPATPDDRLTYISSRGRQWDLVMSDEFNMPNRSFRPGDDHIWTSLEKPDGVNGALELYSHNMTSTKCHDDGTCYFFIKAIDELNVIHVYNMYTHPPSFVDAYFFYRAAMVQSWNKFCYQGGMVEARVQLPGVVTPDSGNPDLAKGKNSKVSATKYYPTWPGIWMMGNLGRAIFSASTNRMWPFSYDKCEPDLFDTSYQRISACNDNPGYGLNPNQGRGAPEIDVLEGGATLVSSSLQIGPGMPDDYRIMGLDYSKDPPSCIYGGTCSTPGANYVGVPTAVYAQRKHKSWYQGLRYSANNLCKSDPKAKQSYSTIAASIKAGITENSCSGNICPASNDVNGDISLIDGKGEDHWGINTNGTCYPLWNVYTGAYLCDPDNTFWKCAQPRNESTTPKSNAMSQFNYQMDAISANWPVQLGAYTGFVTYQLEWVTGKNGYVRWMLE
;
A
#
# COMPACT_ATOMS: atom_id res chain seq x y z
N MET A 1 93.18 15.82 -29.86
CA MET A 1 93.43 16.00 -28.41
C MET A 1 92.08 16.39 -27.80
N ARG A 2 91.25 15.59 -27.11
CA ARG A 2 91.26 14.28 -26.41
C ARG A 2 89.94 13.55 -26.81
N LEU A 3 89.98 12.27 -27.25
CA LEU A 3 89.42 11.04 -26.60
C LEU A 3 88.09 11.25 -25.85
N GLN A 4 87.00 10.47 -25.98
CA GLN A 4 86.72 9.09 -26.46
C GLN A 4 85.18 8.94 -26.67
N HIS A 5 84.69 8.33 -27.76
CA HIS A 5 83.95 7.02 -27.85
C HIS A 5 82.67 6.93 -26.97
N TYR A 6 81.47 6.57 -27.43
CA TYR A 6 81.06 5.29 -28.04
C TYR A 6 79.66 5.41 -28.71
N ALA A 7 79.50 4.86 -29.91
CA ALA A 7 78.63 3.72 -30.27
C ALA A 7 77.13 4.02 -30.51
N ALA A 8 76.77 4.00 -31.79
CA ALA A 8 75.40 3.89 -32.27
C ALA A 8 74.90 2.45 -32.11
N TRP A 9 73.76 2.26 -31.47
CA TRP A 9 72.97 1.03 -31.53
C TRP A 9 71.50 1.39 -31.72
N ALA A 10 70.96 0.92 -32.85
CA ALA A 10 69.56 1.00 -33.22
C ALA A 10 68.69 0.20 -32.25
N PHE A 11 67.57 0.77 -31.82
CA PHE A 11 66.51 0.01 -31.15
C PHE A 11 65.18 0.23 -31.86
N SER A 12 64.72 -0.87 -32.46
CA SER A 12 63.39 -1.10 -33.00
C SER A 12 62.35 -0.90 -31.90
N VAL A 13 61.38 -0.02 -32.13
CA VAL A 13 60.23 0.17 -31.23
C VAL A 13 59.20 -0.92 -31.55
N SER A 14 59.15 -1.97 -30.73
CA SER A 14 58.04 -2.92 -30.72
C SER A 14 56.87 -2.31 -29.95
N PHE A 15 55.74 -2.08 -30.63
CA PHE A 15 54.47 -1.70 -30.02
C PHE A 15 53.89 -2.92 -29.29
N ILE A 16 53.94 -2.94 -27.96
CA ILE A 16 53.17 -3.89 -27.15
C ILE A 16 51.80 -3.25 -26.89
N LEU A 17 50.77 -3.78 -27.56
CA LEU A 17 49.37 -3.53 -27.22
C LEU A 17 49.07 -4.20 -25.86
N ALA A 18 49.19 -3.43 -24.78
CA ALA A 18 48.63 -3.82 -23.50
C ALA A 18 47.11 -3.64 -23.55
N VAL A 19 46.38 -4.73 -23.80
CA VAL A 19 44.93 -4.79 -23.57
C VAL A 19 44.73 -4.76 -22.06
N GLY A 20 44.61 -3.56 -21.50
CA GLY A 20 44.14 -3.38 -20.13
C GLY A 20 42.66 -3.75 -20.08
N PHE A 21 42.35 -4.87 -19.43
CA PHE A 21 40.99 -5.11 -18.95
C PHE A 21 40.65 -3.96 -18.00
N VAL A 22 39.87 -2.99 -18.49
CA VAL A 22 39.19 -2.03 -17.62
C VAL A 22 38.09 -2.82 -16.93
N THR A 23 38.43 -3.46 -15.82
CA THR A 23 37.42 -3.76 -14.81
C THR A 23 36.86 -2.42 -14.38
N ALA A 24 35.65 -2.11 -14.81
CA ALA A 24 34.87 -1.01 -14.26
C ALA A 24 34.81 -1.24 -12.75
N LYS A 25 35.65 -0.52 -12.00
CA LYS A 25 35.52 -0.42 -10.56
C LYS A 25 34.19 0.29 -10.36
N ASN A 26 33.16 -0.48 -10.03
CA ASN A 26 31.90 0.06 -9.56
C ASN A 26 32.21 0.74 -8.22
N SER A 27 32.70 1.98 -8.28
CA SER A 27 32.87 2.85 -7.12
C SER A 27 31.52 3.48 -6.80
N THR A 28 30.49 2.65 -6.62
CA THR A 28 29.53 2.94 -5.57
C THR A 28 30.32 2.80 -4.28
N THR A 29 30.36 3.88 -3.50
CA THR A 29 30.98 3.96 -2.19
C THR A 29 30.44 2.88 -1.26
N ALA A 30 30.99 1.68 -1.33
CA ALA A 30 31.02 0.79 -0.19
C ALA A 30 31.80 1.52 0.91
N SER A 31 31.19 1.74 2.08
CA SER A 31 31.81 2.32 3.29
C SER A 31 31.90 3.86 3.43
N THR A 32 30.78 4.60 3.32
CA THR A 32 30.70 5.93 3.99
C THR A 32 30.09 5.89 5.39
N THR A 33 29.57 4.74 5.83
CA THR A 33 29.16 4.54 7.22
C THR A 33 30.32 3.95 7.99
N TYR A 34 30.91 4.74 8.90
CA TYR A 34 31.84 4.20 9.87
C TYR A 34 31.08 3.21 10.77
N PRO A 35 31.57 1.97 10.96
CA PRO A 35 30.99 1.08 11.94
C PRO A 35 31.05 1.77 13.30
N THR A 36 29.95 1.71 14.04
CA THR A 36 29.90 2.26 15.39
C THR A 36 30.87 1.48 16.27
N LYS A 37 31.62 2.16 17.13
CA LYS A 37 32.55 1.50 18.07
C LYS A 37 31.81 0.54 19.02
N SER A 38 30.52 0.75 19.24
CA SER A 38 29.67 -0.10 20.07
C SER A 38 29.21 -1.39 19.38
N GLY A 39 29.34 -1.50 18.04
CA GLY A 39 28.76 -2.61 17.27
C GLY A 39 27.25 -2.49 16.99
N ILE A 40 26.58 -1.46 17.54
CA ILE A 40 25.15 -1.18 17.32
C ILE A 40 24.96 -0.50 15.97
N LYS A 41 24.17 -1.06 15.06
CA LYS A 41 23.92 -0.45 13.75
C LYS A 41 23.22 0.90 13.89
N ILE A 42 23.53 1.85 13.00
CA ILE A 42 23.11 3.27 13.09
C ILE A 42 21.58 3.46 13.19
N TRP A 43 20.79 2.56 12.61
CA TRP A 43 19.33 2.65 12.54
C TRP A 43 18.60 1.57 13.33
N VAL A 44 19.33 0.73 14.08
CA VAL A 44 18.78 -0.36 14.86
C VAL A 44 18.71 0.07 16.32
N ASP A 45 17.52 -0.01 16.90
CA ASP A 45 17.30 0.25 18.32
C ASP A 45 18.18 -0.71 19.15
N PRO A 46 19.02 -0.20 20.08
CA PRO A 46 19.82 -1.04 20.98
C PRO A 46 19.00 -2.03 21.81
N ALA A 47 17.70 -1.77 22.01
CA ALA A 47 16.79 -2.65 22.74
C ALA A 47 16.14 -3.73 21.86
N THR A 48 16.38 -3.73 20.54
CA THR A 48 15.83 -4.77 19.67
C THR A 48 16.36 -6.15 20.08
N PRO A 49 15.47 -7.14 20.32
CA PRO A 49 15.89 -8.47 20.75
C PRO A 49 16.79 -9.18 19.72
N ASP A 50 17.73 -9.99 20.23
CA ASP A 50 18.73 -10.70 19.40
C ASP A 50 18.08 -11.62 18.35
N ASP A 51 16.93 -12.23 18.66
CA ASP A 51 16.18 -13.11 17.76
C ASP A 51 15.42 -12.36 16.66
N ARG A 52 15.47 -11.01 16.66
CA ARG A 52 14.86 -10.14 15.65
C ARG A 52 15.92 -9.47 14.76
N LEU A 53 17.20 -9.71 15.01
CA LEU A 53 18.31 -9.15 14.22
C LEU A 53 18.48 -9.81 12.85
N THR A 54 17.87 -10.97 12.63
CA THR A 54 17.90 -11.69 11.35
C THR A 54 16.53 -12.26 11.02
N TYR A 55 16.22 -12.36 9.73
CA TYR A 55 14.99 -12.95 9.23
C TYR A 55 15.30 -13.93 8.09
N ILE A 56 14.61 -15.07 8.04
CA ILE A 56 14.67 -15.99 6.89
C ILE A 56 13.43 -15.78 6.05
N SER A 57 13.62 -15.29 4.82
CA SER A 57 12.52 -15.02 3.90
C SER A 57 11.74 -16.26 3.53
N SER A 58 10.53 -16.08 3.00
CA SER A 58 9.73 -17.19 2.47
C SER A 58 10.40 -18.00 1.36
N ARG A 59 11.51 -17.51 0.80
CA ARG A 59 12.35 -18.19 -0.19
C ARG A 59 13.70 -18.67 0.38
N GLY A 60 13.85 -18.70 1.70
CA GLY A 60 15.02 -19.22 2.40
C GLY A 60 16.23 -18.30 2.43
N ARG A 61 16.10 -17.03 2.01
CA ARG A 61 17.20 -16.07 2.05
C ARG A 61 17.27 -15.44 3.43
N GLN A 62 18.45 -15.44 4.04
CA GLN A 62 18.70 -14.67 5.25
C GLN A 62 18.82 -13.17 4.94
N TRP A 63 18.15 -12.36 5.75
CA TRP A 63 18.22 -10.91 5.77
C TRP A 63 18.64 -10.43 7.16
N ASP A 64 19.47 -9.40 7.20
CA ASP A 64 19.86 -8.76 8.44
C ASP A 64 18.95 -7.55 8.70
N LEU A 65 18.64 -7.31 9.97
CA LEU A 65 17.93 -6.11 10.40
C LEU A 65 18.76 -4.87 10.05
N VAL A 66 18.10 -3.90 9.42
CA VAL A 66 18.71 -2.63 9.00
C VAL A 66 18.11 -1.42 9.69
N MET A 67 16.89 -1.53 10.23
CA MET A 67 16.23 -0.47 10.98
C MET A 67 15.21 -1.06 11.95
N SER A 68 15.12 -0.53 13.16
CA SER A 68 14.09 -0.86 14.15
C SER A 68 13.86 0.31 15.12
N ASP A 69 12.72 0.30 15.79
CA ASP A 69 12.40 1.20 16.90
C ASP A 69 11.44 0.47 17.85
N GLU A 70 11.87 0.22 19.09
CA GLU A 70 11.06 -0.47 20.10
C GLU A 70 10.21 0.50 20.92
N PHE A 71 10.38 1.81 20.73
CA PHE A 71 9.64 2.87 21.42
C PHE A 71 9.72 2.82 22.96
N ASN A 72 10.81 2.26 23.51
CA ASN A 72 11.01 2.04 24.95
C ASN A 72 11.34 3.29 25.80
N MET A 73 11.46 4.46 25.16
CA MET A 73 11.70 5.73 25.86
C MET A 73 10.38 6.50 25.97
N PRO A 74 9.80 6.70 27.16
CA PRO A 74 8.51 7.38 27.30
C PRO A 74 8.62 8.88 27.03
N ASN A 75 7.51 9.50 26.62
CA ASN A 75 7.37 10.93 26.33
C ASN A 75 8.29 11.44 25.22
N ARG A 76 8.62 10.61 24.22
CA ARG A 76 9.34 11.08 23.02
C ARG A 76 8.51 12.15 22.31
N SER A 77 9.18 13.21 21.90
CA SER A 77 8.62 14.21 20.99
C SER A 77 8.96 13.83 19.56
N PHE A 78 7.95 13.85 18.69
CA PHE A 78 8.12 13.63 17.25
C PHE A 78 8.03 14.92 16.44
N ARG A 79 8.08 16.10 17.09
CA ARG A 79 8.09 17.37 16.37
C ARG A 79 9.29 17.44 15.40
N PRO A 80 9.19 18.23 14.32
CA PRO A 80 10.31 18.43 13.41
C PRO A 80 11.59 18.85 14.15
N GLY A 81 12.62 18.01 14.07
CA GLY A 81 13.92 18.23 14.70
C GLY A 81 14.15 17.46 16.01
N ASP A 82 13.11 16.95 16.65
CA ASP A 82 13.22 16.31 17.98
C ASP A 82 13.59 14.82 17.91
N ASP A 83 13.22 14.15 16.81
CA ASP A 83 13.48 12.71 16.61
C ASP A 83 14.24 12.47 15.29
N HIS A 84 15.21 11.56 15.34
CA HIS A 84 16.09 11.24 14.21
C HIS A 84 15.43 10.40 13.09
N ILE A 85 14.40 9.61 13.40
CA ILE A 85 13.70 8.73 12.43
C ILE A 85 12.32 9.29 12.11
N TRP A 86 11.57 9.71 13.13
CA TRP A 86 10.15 9.99 12.99
C TRP A 86 9.85 11.48 13.01
N THR A 87 8.80 11.91 12.31
CA THR A 87 8.33 13.30 12.29
C THR A 87 6.80 13.32 12.28
N SER A 88 6.18 13.89 13.30
CA SER A 88 4.74 14.15 13.33
C SER A 88 4.37 15.37 12.48
N LEU A 89 3.10 15.42 12.05
CA LEU A 89 2.56 16.51 11.23
C LEU A 89 1.62 17.42 12.03
N GLU A 90 1.50 18.68 11.57
CA GLU A 90 0.57 19.68 12.10
C GLU A 90 -0.13 20.37 10.92
N LYS A 91 -1.22 19.79 10.44
CA LYS A 91 -2.03 20.30 9.31
C LYS A 91 -3.36 19.55 9.19
N PRO A 92 -4.38 20.13 8.54
CA PRO A 92 -5.54 19.38 8.09
C PRO A 92 -5.15 18.24 7.16
N ASP A 93 -5.82 17.09 7.29
CA ASP A 93 -5.82 16.13 6.21
C ASP A 93 -6.75 16.65 5.10
N GLY A 94 -6.13 17.04 3.98
CA GLY A 94 -6.83 17.67 2.86
C GLY A 94 -7.22 16.68 1.76
N VAL A 95 -7.07 15.37 2.00
CA VAL A 95 -7.36 14.32 1.04
C VAL A 95 -8.40 13.34 1.59
N ASN A 96 -8.98 12.50 0.72
CA ASN A 96 -9.87 11.39 1.08
C ASN A 96 -11.14 11.74 1.88
N GLY A 97 -11.52 13.02 1.96
CA GLY A 97 -12.67 13.44 2.78
C GLY A 97 -12.44 13.22 4.28
N ALA A 98 -11.18 13.24 4.71
CA ALA A 98 -10.79 13.11 6.10
C ALA A 98 -11.49 14.17 6.97
N LEU A 99 -11.83 13.78 8.20
CA LEU A 99 -12.62 14.59 9.13
C LEU A 99 -11.74 15.19 10.23
N GLU A 100 -10.44 14.91 10.21
CA GLU A 100 -9.49 15.22 11.24
C GLU A 100 -8.39 16.21 10.83
N LEU A 101 -7.84 16.89 11.84
CA LEU A 101 -6.55 17.56 11.76
C LEU A 101 -5.47 16.67 12.38
N TYR A 102 -4.28 16.63 11.77
CA TYR A 102 -3.11 16.05 12.42
C TYR A 102 -2.43 17.09 13.29
N SER A 103 -2.03 16.68 14.50
CA SER A 103 -1.32 17.53 15.45
C SER A 103 -0.16 16.83 16.15
N HIS A 104 0.89 17.59 16.45
CA HIS A 104 2.09 17.07 17.08
C HIS A 104 1.85 16.49 18.48
N ASN A 105 0.86 17.01 19.22
CA ASN A 105 0.55 16.59 20.59
C ASN A 105 -0.43 15.41 20.68
N MET A 106 -0.86 14.86 19.54
CA MET A 106 -1.71 13.66 19.48
C MET A 106 -0.91 12.38 19.32
N THR A 107 0.41 12.42 19.53
CA THR A 107 1.27 11.25 19.48
C THR A 107 2.45 11.41 20.42
N SER A 108 2.89 10.30 21.02
CA SER A 108 4.12 10.18 21.78
C SER A 108 4.38 8.70 22.04
N THR A 109 5.27 8.40 22.97
CA THR A 109 5.52 7.08 23.51
C THR A 109 5.12 7.03 24.98
N LYS A 110 4.63 5.87 25.43
CA LYS A 110 4.24 5.64 26.82
C LYS A 110 4.67 4.24 27.24
N CYS A 111 4.89 4.05 28.55
CA CYS A 111 5.06 2.74 29.15
C CYS A 111 3.94 2.47 30.16
N HIS A 112 3.44 1.24 30.17
CA HIS A 112 2.55 0.72 31.20
C HIS A 112 3.35 0.29 32.45
N ASP A 113 2.65 0.11 33.56
CA ASP A 113 3.25 -0.34 34.83
C ASP A 113 3.85 -1.76 34.72
N ASP A 114 3.41 -2.55 33.73
CA ASP A 114 3.94 -3.89 33.43
C ASP A 114 5.25 -3.86 32.62
N GLY A 115 5.77 -2.67 32.30
CA GLY A 115 7.00 -2.47 31.53
C GLY A 115 6.80 -2.44 30.01
N THR A 116 5.58 -2.65 29.50
CA THR A 116 5.29 -2.56 28.07
C THR A 116 5.32 -1.10 27.63
N CYS A 117 6.29 -0.73 26.80
CA CYS A 117 6.34 0.57 26.15
C CYS A 117 5.80 0.49 24.72
N TYR A 118 5.22 1.60 24.25
CA TYR A 118 4.58 1.67 22.95
C TYR A 118 4.52 3.11 22.43
N PHE A 119 4.59 3.23 21.11
CA PHE A 119 4.15 4.40 20.38
C PHE A 119 2.62 4.45 20.35
N PHE A 120 2.02 5.65 20.50
CA PHE A 120 0.59 5.83 20.36
C PHE A 120 0.22 7.02 19.47
N ILE A 121 -0.97 6.89 18.87
CA ILE A 121 -1.73 7.98 18.27
C ILE A 121 -3.01 8.11 19.09
N LYS A 122 -3.34 9.34 19.47
CA LYS A 122 -4.59 9.72 20.13
C LYS A 122 -5.51 10.35 19.10
N ALA A 123 -6.80 10.04 19.19
CA ALA A 123 -7.86 10.76 18.47
C ALA A 123 -8.83 11.36 19.50
N ILE A 124 -9.30 12.58 19.24
CA ILE A 124 -10.30 13.26 20.07
C ILE A 124 -11.33 13.96 19.18
N ASP A 125 -12.54 14.15 19.73
CA ASP A 125 -13.57 14.99 19.13
C ASP A 125 -13.24 16.45 19.44
N GLU A 126 -13.04 17.25 18.40
CA GLU A 126 -12.75 18.67 18.52
C GLU A 126 -13.08 19.38 17.20
N LEU A 127 -14.10 20.26 17.25
CA LEU A 127 -14.45 21.07 16.08
C LEU A 127 -13.39 22.13 15.83
N ASN A 128 -12.78 22.06 14.65
CA ASN A 128 -11.86 23.04 14.13
C ASN A 128 -12.38 23.56 12.79
N VAL A 129 -12.27 24.88 12.59
CA VAL A 129 -12.61 25.54 11.33
C VAL A 129 -11.34 26.22 10.81
N ILE A 130 -10.94 25.87 9.59
CA ILE A 130 -9.76 26.44 8.94
C ILE A 130 -10.18 27.14 7.66
N HIS A 131 -9.75 28.39 7.51
CA HIS A 131 -9.90 29.15 6.27
C HIS A 131 -8.81 28.72 5.27
N VAL A 132 -9.19 28.01 4.21
CA VAL A 132 -8.28 27.45 3.21
C VAL A 132 -8.61 27.97 1.81
N TYR A 133 -7.59 28.10 0.97
CA TYR A 133 -7.80 28.39 -0.45
C TYR A 133 -8.14 27.10 -1.20
N ASN A 134 -9.34 27.03 -1.78
CA ASN A 134 -9.80 25.86 -2.50
C ASN A 134 -9.66 26.08 -4.02
N MET A 135 -8.72 25.35 -4.64
CA MET A 135 -8.51 25.39 -6.09
C MET A 135 -9.61 24.70 -6.89
N TYR A 136 -10.48 23.94 -6.22
CA TYR A 136 -11.57 23.16 -6.83
C TYR A 136 -12.93 23.87 -6.79
N THR A 137 -13.00 25.14 -6.34
CA THR A 137 -14.20 25.97 -6.53
C THR A 137 -14.11 26.77 -7.82
N HIS A 138 -15.26 27.23 -8.33
CA HIS A 138 -15.34 28.05 -9.55
C HIS A 138 -16.07 29.37 -9.27
N PRO A 139 -15.37 30.51 -9.12
CA PRO A 139 -13.91 30.65 -9.16
C PRO A 139 -13.20 30.09 -7.91
N PRO A 140 -11.90 29.78 -7.98
CA PRO A 140 -11.09 29.42 -6.82
C PRO A 140 -11.12 30.52 -5.77
N SER A 141 -11.49 30.17 -4.53
CA SER A 141 -11.63 31.14 -3.44
C SER A 141 -11.26 30.55 -2.08
N PHE A 142 -11.14 31.42 -1.08
CA PHE A 142 -11.09 30.97 0.31
C PHE A 142 -12.45 30.42 0.74
N VAL A 143 -12.43 29.32 1.48
CA VAL A 143 -13.61 28.66 2.05
C VAL A 143 -13.31 28.20 3.48
N ASP A 144 -14.37 28.02 4.26
CA ASP A 144 -14.29 27.43 5.60
C ASP A 144 -14.32 25.90 5.47
N ALA A 145 -13.25 25.25 5.89
CA ALA A 145 -13.19 23.79 6.00
C ALA A 145 -13.38 23.37 7.46
N TYR A 146 -14.27 22.40 7.67
CA TYR A 146 -14.66 21.90 8.99
C TYR A 146 -14.00 20.55 9.24
N PHE A 147 -13.34 20.43 10.39
CA PHE A 147 -12.74 19.20 10.88
C PHE A 147 -13.30 18.92 12.26
N PHE A 148 -13.85 17.74 12.47
CA PHE A 148 -14.58 17.36 13.68
C PHE A 148 -13.69 16.63 14.69
N TYR A 149 -12.51 16.20 14.26
CA TYR A 149 -11.59 15.41 15.07
C TYR A 149 -10.18 15.97 15.02
N ARG A 150 -9.37 15.62 16.02
CA ARG A 150 -7.91 15.83 16.01
C ARG A 150 -7.22 14.51 16.26
N ALA A 151 -6.25 14.17 15.43
CA ALA A 151 -5.47 12.94 15.49
C ALA A 151 -3.97 13.21 15.22
N ALA A 152 -3.18 12.19 14.92
CA ALA A 152 -1.77 12.36 14.52
C ALA A 152 -1.42 11.49 13.31
N MET A 153 -0.47 11.99 12.53
CA MET A 153 0.25 11.25 11.49
C MET A 153 1.74 11.44 11.75
N VAL A 154 2.51 10.35 11.66
CA VAL A 154 3.95 10.32 11.87
C VAL A 154 4.61 9.65 10.67
N GLN A 155 5.70 10.24 10.16
CA GLN A 155 6.38 9.78 8.94
C GLN A 155 7.90 9.82 9.08
N SER A 156 8.57 8.91 8.38
CA SER A 156 10.03 8.86 8.19
C SER A 156 10.49 9.44 6.85
N TRP A 157 9.61 10.20 6.18
CA TRP A 157 9.86 10.78 4.86
C TRP A 157 11.20 11.55 4.81
N ASN A 158 12.02 11.23 3.82
CA ASN A 158 13.37 11.77 3.60
C ASN A 158 14.37 11.56 4.77
N LYS A 159 14.09 10.63 5.70
CA LYS A 159 15.01 10.23 6.79
C LYS A 159 15.52 8.81 6.62
N PHE A 160 14.64 7.87 6.31
CA PHE A 160 14.98 6.47 6.04
C PHE A 160 14.32 5.97 4.74
N CYS A 161 15.05 5.22 3.93
CA CYS A 161 14.56 4.67 2.67
C CYS A 161 14.62 3.14 2.70
N TYR A 162 13.45 2.52 2.61
CA TYR A 162 13.27 1.09 2.48
C TYR A 162 13.15 0.68 1.01
N GLN A 163 13.86 -0.37 0.60
CA GLN A 163 13.94 -0.81 -0.81
C GLN A 163 13.65 -2.31 -0.99
N GLY A 164 12.77 -2.85 -0.15
CA GLY A 164 12.44 -4.28 -0.08
C GLY A 164 13.16 -4.99 1.07
N GLY A 165 12.65 -6.18 1.42
CA GLY A 165 12.98 -6.93 2.62
C GLY A 165 11.73 -7.35 3.40
N MET A 166 11.83 -7.32 4.73
CA MET A 166 10.73 -7.56 5.65
C MET A 166 10.43 -6.28 6.45
N VAL A 167 9.15 -5.94 6.59
CA VAL A 167 8.63 -4.96 7.55
C VAL A 167 7.71 -5.68 8.51
N GLU A 168 7.90 -5.45 9.81
CA GLU A 168 7.00 -5.96 10.84
C GLU A 168 6.57 -4.83 11.75
N ALA A 169 5.27 -4.75 12.04
CA ALA A 169 4.69 -3.81 12.97
C ALA A 169 3.81 -4.56 13.97
N ARG A 170 4.13 -4.46 15.26
CA ARG A 170 3.30 -5.01 16.35
C ARG A 170 2.33 -3.95 16.82
N VAL A 171 1.04 -4.14 16.55
CA VAL A 171 0.02 -3.07 16.62
C VAL A 171 -1.20 -3.54 17.39
N GLN A 172 -1.72 -2.67 18.25
CA GLN A 172 -3.07 -2.75 18.78
C GLN A 172 -3.91 -1.65 18.11
N LEU A 173 -5.01 -2.05 17.48
CA LEU A 173 -5.91 -1.12 16.81
C LEU A 173 -6.74 -0.33 17.83
N PRO A 174 -7.01 0.96 17.57
CA PRO A 174 -7.89 1.78 18.40
C PRO A 174 -9.33 1.27 18.37
N GLY A 175 -9.94 1.13 19.56
CA GLY A 175 -11.32 0.71 19.71
C GLY A 175 -11.88 1.01 21.09
N VAL A 176 -13.20 1.11 21.17
CA VAL A 176 -13.95 1.28 22.41
C VAL A 176 -14.16 -0.11 23.03
N VAL A 177 -13.16 -0.54 23.81
CA VAL A 177 -13.05 -1.91 24.34
C VAL A 177 -12.95 -1.99 25.86
N THR A 178 -13.28 -0.90 26.58
CA THR A 178 -13.36 -0.96 28.05
C THR A 178 -14.52 -1.89 28.47
N PRO A 179 -14.39 -2.64 29.60
CA PRO A 179 -15.43 -3.58 30.03
C PRO A 179 -16.82 -2.97 30.22
N ASP A 180 -16.90 -1.68 30.56
CA ASP A 180 -18.12 -0.91 30.83
C ASP A 180 -18.69 -0.18 29.60
N SER A 181 -18.02 -0.27 28.44
CA SER A 181 -18.43 0.42 27.20
C SER A 181 -19.77 -0.05 26.60
N GLY A 182 -20.27 -1.21 27.04
CA GLY A 182 -21.42 -1.87 26.42
C GLY A 182 -21.12 -2.47 25.04
N ASN A 183 -19.85 -2.58 24.64
CA ASN A 183 -19.44 -3.22 23.39
C ASN A 183 -19.82 -4.72 23.41
N PRO A 184 -20.78 -5.17 22.57
CA PRO A 184 -21.27 -6.54 22.61
C PRO A 184 -20.25 -7.56 22.07
N ASP A 185 -19.23 -7.11 21.33
CA ASP A 185 -18.19 -8.01 20.83
C ASP A 185 -17.28 -8.51 21.96
N LEU A 186 -17.15 -7.76 23.07
CA LEU A 186 -16.34 -8.16 24.24
C LEU A 186 -16.77 -9.53 24.81
N ALA A 187 -18.07 -9.83 24.78
CA ALA A 187 -18.61 -11.11 25.26
C ALA A 187 -18.29 -12.30 24.33
N LYS A 188 -17.87 -12.06 23.09
CA LYS A 188 -17.61 -13.10 22.08
C LYS A 188 -16.19 -13.67 22.15
N GLY A 189 -15.28 -13.03 22.89
CA GLY A 189 -13.89 -13.42 23.05
C GLY A 189 -12.97 -12.95 21.90
N LYS A 190 -11.66 -12.91 22.18
CA LYS A 190 -10.63 -12.27 21.33
C LYS A 190 -10.53 -12.83 19.90
N ASN A 191 -10.87 -14.10 19.69
CA ASN A 191 -10.76 -14.74 18.37
C ASN A 191 -12.05 -14.57 17.53
N SER A 192 -13.06 -13.87 18.03
CA SER A 192 -14.30 -13.63 17.28
C SER A 192 -14.18 -12.39 16.40
N LYS A 193 -14.74 -12.46 15.18
CA LYS A 193 -14.84 -11.30 14.28
C LYS A 193 -15.63 -10.19 14.97
N VAL A 194 -15.13 -8.97 14.90
CA VAL A 194 -15.91 -7.81 15.34
C VAL A 194 -17.06 -7.57 14.37
N SER A 195 -18.13 -6.96 14.87
CA SER A 195 -19.33 -6.70 14.07
C SER A 195 -20.04 -5.41 14.46
N ALA A 196 -19.82 -4.93 15.69
CA ALA A 196 -20.44 -3.71 16.18
C ALA A 196 -19.58 -2.48 15.79
N THR A 197 -19.61 -2.13 14.50
CA THR A 197 -18.75 -1.09 13.88
C THR A 197 -18.68 0.22 14.66
N LYS A 198 -19.76 0.64 15.31
CA LYS A 198 -19.81 1.85 16.16
C LYS A 198 -18.77 1.90 17.30
N TYR A 199 -18.23 0.75 17.72
CA TYR A 199 -17.20 0.67 18.76
C TYR A 199 -15.77 0.74 18.19
N TYR A 200 -15.61 0.88 16.89
CA TYR A 200 -14.31 0.90 16.20
C TYR A 200 -14.29 2.03 15.15
N PRO A 201 -14.41 3.30 15.58
CA PRO A 201 -14.80 4.41 14.70
C PRO A 201 -13.67 4.99 13.85
N THR A 202 -12.42 4.62 14.10
CA THR A 202 -11.23 5.21 13.48
C THR A 202 -10.70 4.36 12.32
N TRP A 203 -9.97 5.01 11.42
CA TRP A 203 -9.28 4.38 10.29
C TRP A 203 -7.76 4.43 10.50
N PRO A 204 -7.16 3.46 11.22
CA PRO A 204 -5.70 3.37 11.34
C PRO A 204 -5.04 3.00 10.00
N GLY A 205 -3.87 3.59 9.75
CA GLY A 205 -3.05 3.34 8.57
C GLY A 205 -1.57 3.15 8.91
N ILE A 206 -0.97 2.10 8.36
CA ILE A 206 0.46 1.80 8.38
C ILE A 206 0.84 1.41 6.96
N TRP A 207 1.58 2.29 6.31
CA TRP A 207 1.83 2.20 4.89
C TRP A 207 3.15 2.87 4.54
N MET A 208 3.61 2.62 3.32
CA MET A 208 4.84 3.19 2.77
C MET A 208 4.55 3.87 1.45
N MET A 209 5.25 4.96 1.18
CA MET A 209 5.13 5.74 -0.04
C MET A 209 6.49 5.96 -0.69
N GLY A 210 6.53 6.00 -2.02
CA GLY A 210 7.73 6.42 -2.75
C GLY A 210 8.18 7.84 -2.37
N ASN A 211 9.46 7.99 -2.02
CA ASN A 211 10.03 9.21 -1.40
C ASN A 211 9.90 10.50 -2.23
N LEU A 212 9.57 10.43 -3.52
CA LEU A 212 9.39 11.61 -4.37
C LEU A 212 8.09 12.37 -4.07
N GLY A 213 7.11 11.71 -3.43
CA GLY A 213 5.93 12.35 -2.87
C GLY A 213 6.03 12.39 -1.35
N ARG A 214 5.49 13.45 -0.74
CA ARG A 214 5.28 13.52 0.70
C ARG A 214 3.78 13.35 0.95
N ALA A 215 3.42 12.27 1.61
CA ALA A 215 2.05 11.93 1.98
C ALA A 215 1.29 13.14 2.53
N ILE A 216 0.04 13.32 2.12
CA ILE A 216 -0.86 14.45 2.44
C ILE A 216 -0.40 15.86 2.04
N PHE A 217 0.71 16.00 1.30
CA PHE A 217 1.14 17.26 0.67
C PHE A 217 0.85 17.21 -0.84
N SER A 218 -0.37 17.62 -1.22
CA SER A 218 -0.90 17.48 -2.59
C SER A 218 -0.01 18.09 -3.68
N ALA A 219 0.73 19.16 -3.40
CA ALA A 219 1.69 19.75 -4.34
C ALA A 219 2.84 18.79 -4.74
N SER A 220 3.20 17.86 -3.84
CA SER A 220 4.24 16.85 -4.07
C SER A 220 3.67 15.53 -4.60
N THR A 221 2.42 15.18 -4.26
CA THR A 221 1.80 13.92 -4.66
C THR A 221 1.04 14.01 -5.98
N ASN A 222 0.60 15.21 -6.40
CA ASN A 222 -0.13 15.37 -7.64
C ASN A 222 0.68 14.91 -8.86
N ARG A 223 0.08 14.03 -9.67
CA ARG A 223 0.70 13.38 -10.84
C ARG A 223 1.95 12.55 -10.51
N MET A 224 2.14 12.22 -9.23
CA MET A 224 3.26 11.42 -8.72
C MET A 224 2.72 10.16 -8.06
N TRP A 225 1.72 10.31 -7.19
CA TRP A 225 1.01 9.20 -6.58
C TRP A 225 -0.21 8.80 -7.42
N PRO A 226 -0.52 7.51 -7.54
CA PRO A 226 0.26 6.34 -7.13
C PRO A 226 1.12 5.77 -8.27
N PHE A 227 1.68 6.62 -9.15
CA PHE A 227 2.40 6.14 -10.33
C PHE A 227 3.57 5.21 -9.97
N SER A 228 3.59 4.03 -10.60
CA SER A 228 4.60 2.98 -10.47
C SER A 228 5.21 2.60 -11.82
N TYR A 229 5.11 3.49 -12.81
CA TYR A 229 5.32 3.20 -14.22
C TYR A 229 6.59 3.85 -14.79
N ASP A 230 7.36 3.07 -15.55
CA ASP A 230 8.69 3.42 -16.07
C ASP A 230 8.83 3.02 -17.56
N LYS A 231 7.82 3.33 -18.38
CA LYS A 231 7.84 3.09 -19.82
C LYS A 231 7.22 4.25 -20.60
N CYS A 232 7.74 4.50 -21.80
CA CYS A 232 7.17 5.47 -22.72
C CYS A 232 6.21 4.79 -23.68
N GLU A 233 4.92 4.75 -23.33
CA GLU A 233 3.87 4.09 -24.10
C GLU A 233 2.69 5.06 -24.30
N PRO A 234 2.85 6.12 -25.14
CA PRO A 234 1.83 7.16 -25.33
C PRO A 234 0.52 6.64 -25.97
N ASP A 235 0.56 5.45 -26.58
CA ASP A 235 -0.62 4.78 -27.11
C ASP A 235 -1.50 4.18 -25.99
N LEU A 236 -0.97 4.01 -24.77
CA LEU A 236 -1.70 3.43 -23.63
C LEU A 236 -2.37 4.49 -22.74
N PHE A 237 -1.71 5.64 -22.53
CA PHE A 237 -2.27 6.77 -21.78
C PHE A 237 -1.52 8.07 -22.11
N ASP A 238 -2.12 9.22 -21.80
CA ASP A 238 -1.44 10.50 -21.92
C ASP A 238 -0.33 10.61 -20.87
N THR A 239 0.90 10.52 -21.36
CA THR A 239 2.10 10.47 -20.53
C THR A 239 2.40 11.77 -19.79
N SER A 240 1.71 12.88 -20.12
CA SER A 240 1.78 14.13 -19.36
C SER A 240 1.09 14.06 -17.99
N TYR A 241 0.27 13.04 -17.77
CA TYR A 241 -0.41 12.80 -16.49
C TYR A 241 0.52 12.22 -15.43
N GLN A 242 1.65 11.63 -15.83
CA GLN A 242 2.75 11.29 -14.93
C GLN A 242 3.78 12.42 -14.94
N ARG A 243 3.99 13.09 -13.80
CA ARG A 243 4.84 14.28 -13.70
C ARG A 243 6.29 14.00 -14.11
N ILE A 244 6.81 12.82 -13.77
CA ILE A 244 8.11 12.34 -14.21
C ILE A 244 7.87 11.11 -15.09
N SER A 245 7.72 11.36 -16.39
CA SER A 245 7.41 10.34 -17.39
C SER A 245 8.67 9.82 -18.08
N ALA A 246 8.67 8.53 -18.45
CA ALA A 246 9.73 7.93 -19.25
C ALA A 246 9.76 8.44 -20.71
N CYS A 247 8.75 9.21 -21.16
CA CYS A 247 8.79 9.86 -22.47
C CYS A 247 9.56 11.20 -22.46
N ASN A 248 10.03 11.64 -21.30
CA ASN A 248 10.76 12.90 -21.18
C ASN A 248 12.27 12.65 -21.27
N ASP A 249 12.90 13.14 -22.34
CA ASP A 249 14.34 13.07 -22.58
C ASP A 249 15.14 14.12 -21.80
N ASN A 250 14.47 15.14 -21.26
CA ASN A 250 15.07 16.19 -20.45
C ASN A 250 14.18 16.59 -19.25
N PRO A 251 14.06 15.71 -18.24
CA PRO A 251 13.23 15.99 -17.06
C PRO A 251 13.80 17.09 -16.14
N GLY A 252 15.07 17.47 -16.32
CA GLY A 252 15.75 18.45 -15.48
C GLY A 252 16.01 17.93 -14.06
N TYR A 253 16.45 18.83 -13.16
CA TYR A 253 16.58 18.58 -11.71
C TYR A 253 17.44 17.36 -11.30
N GLY A 254 18.38 16.95 -12.16
CA GLY A 254 19.23 15.77 -11.92
C GLY A 254 18.51 14.42 -12.09
N LEU A 255 17.30 14.41 -12.66
CA LEU A 255 16.57 13.19 -13.00
C LEU A 255 17.14 12.57 -14.29
N ASN A 256 17.07 11.24 -14.39
CA ASN A 256 17.55 10.53 -15.57
C ASN A 256 16.59 10.76 -16.76
N PRO A 257 17.12 11.07 -17.96
CA PRO A 257 16.36 11.00 -19.20
C PRO A 257 15.66 9.66 -19.38
N ASN A 258 14.42 9.70 -19.89
CA ASN A 258 13.62 8.52 -20.24
C ASN A 258 13.39 7.53 -19.09
N GLN A 259 13.29 8.04 -17.86
CA GLN A 259 12.96 7.25 -16.67
C GLN A 259 11.69 7.77 -16.01
N GLY A 260 10.64 6.98 -16.05
CA GLY A 260 9.37 7.23 -15.37
C GLY A 260 9.52 6.99 -13.88
N ARG A 261 9.07 7.96 -13.08
CA ARG A 261 9.13 7.91 -11.62
C ARG A 261 7.80 8.40 -11.04
N GLY A 262 7.52 7.94 -9.83
CA GLY A 262 6.31 8.31 -9.11
C GLY A 262 6.50 8.09 -7.61
N ALA A 263 5.38 8.09 -6.91
CA ALA A 263 5.28 7.85 -5.47
C ALA A 263 4.24 6.74 -5.23
N PRO A 264 4.55 5.48 -5.56
CA PRO A 264 3.64 4.36 -5.32
C PRO A 264 3.45 4.13 -3.82
N GLU A 265 2.36 3.47 -3.46
CA GLU A 265 1.99 3.20 -2.07
C GLU A 265 1.77 1.70 -1.82
N ILE A 266 2.24 1.25 -0.67
CA ILE A 266 2.07 -0.13 -0.19
C ILE A 266 1.53 -0.08 1.24
N ASP A 267 0.33 -0.61 1.43
CA ASP A 267 -0.35 -0.60 2.71
C ASP A 267 -0.07 -1.91 3.43
N VAL A 268 0.62 -1.83 4.57
CA VAL A 268 0.78 -2.98 5.47
C VAL A 268 -0.57 -3.27 6.13
N LEU A 269 -1.22 -2.20 6.60
CA LEU A 269 -2.57 -2.18 7.14
C LEU A 269 -3.19 -0.82 6.87
N GLU A 270 -4.37 -0.80 6.26
CA GLU A 270 -5.19 0.40 6.12
C GLU A 270 -6.67 0.04 6.30
N GLY A 271 -7.34 0.65 7.27
CA GLY A 271 -8.77 0.44 7.49
C GLY A 271 -9.10 0.22 8.95
N GLY A 272 -10.36 -0.05 9.24
CA GLY A 272 -10.85 -0.17 10.60
C GLY A 272 -12.19 -0.88 10.69
N ALA A 273 -12.75 -0.93 11.89
CA ALA A 273 -13.94 -1.69 12.20
C ALA A 273 -13.83 -3.18 11.79
N THR A 274 -14.67 -3.63 10.86
CA THR A 274 -14.79 -5.05 10.52
C THR A 274 -13.73 -5.53 9.53
N LEU A 275 -13.05 -4.62 8.82
CA LEU A 275 -12.14 -4.92 7.73
C LEU A 275 -10.92 -4.01 7.75
N VAL A 276 -9.74 -4.61 7.58
CA VAL A 276 -8.50 -3.88 7.27
C VAL A 276 -8.01 -4.34 5.90
N SER A 277 -7.57 -3.41 5.08
CA SER A 277 -7.04 -3.68 3.75
C SER A 277 -5.52 -3.78 3.78
N SER A 278 -5.01 -4.63 2.91
CA SER A 278 -3.62 -4.66 2.49
C SER A 278 -3.61 -4.38 1.00
N SER A 279 -2.79 -3.42 0.55
CA SER A 279 -2.93 -2.85 -0.79
C SER A 279 -1.59 -2.52 -1.44
N LEU A 280 -1.58 -2.57 -2.78
CA LEU A 280 -0.61 -1.89 -3.63
C LEU A 280 -1.37 -0.88 -4.45
N GLN A 281 -1.17 0.41 -4.17
CA GLN A 281 -1.75 1.46 -4.99
C GLN A 281 -0.87 1.72 -6.20
N ILE A 282 -1.50 1.77 -7.37
CA ILE A 282 -0.82 1.72 -8.66
C ILE A 282 -1.42 2.71 -9.66
N GLY A 283 -0.53 3.26 -10.48
CA GLY A 283 -0.82 4.15 -11.60
C GLY A 283 0.15 3.88 -12.77
N PRO A 284 -0.30 3.89 -14.03
CA PRO A 284 -1.69 4.03 -14.50
C PRO A 284 -2.63 2.95 -13.95
N GLY A 285 -3.87 3.33 -13.68
CA GLY A 285 -4.88 2.45 -13.10
C GLY A 285 -5.43 1.39 -14.08
N MET A 286 -6.32 0.55 -13.55
CA MET A 286 -6.96 -0.57 -14.22
C MET A 286 -7.84 -0.09 -15.40
N PRO A 287 -7.62 -0.62 -16.61
CA PRO A 287 -8.51 -0.36 -17.75
C PRO A 287 -9.92 -0.92 -17.54
N ASP A 288 -10.92 -0.35 -18.21
CA ASP A 288 -12.33 -0.69 -17.99
C ASP A 288 -12.68 -2.15 -18.34
N ASP A 289 -12.02 -2.73 -19.33
CA ASP A 289 -12.26 -4.11 -19.74
C ASP A 289 -11.90 -5.11 -18.64
N TYR A 290 -10.99 -4.78 -17.72
CA TYR A 290 -10.66 -5.60 -16.54
C TYR A 290 -11.62 -5.44 -15.36
N ARG A 291 -12.51 -4.45 -15.37
CA ARG A 291 -13.46 -4.19 -14.27
C ARG A 291 -14.66 -5.16 -14.32
N ILE A 292 -15.50 -5.11 -13.29
CA ILE A 292 -16.82 -5.74 -13.29
C ILE A 292 -17.69 -5.23 -14.45
N MET A 293 -18.73 -5.96 -14.81
CA MET A 293 -19.73 -5.44 -15.74
C MET A 293 -20.44 -4.22 -15.14
N GLY A 294 -20.80 -3.26 -15.98
CA GLY A 294 -21.43 -2.01 -15.54
C GLY A 294 -22.72 -2.22 -14.77
N LEU A 295 -22.98 -1.33 -13.82
CA LEU A 295 -24.22 -1.30 -13.06
C LEU A 295 -25.38 -0.79 -13.91
N ASP A 296 -26.56 -1.39 -13.69
CA ASP A 296 -27.83 -0.79 -14.08
C ASP A 296 -28.37 0.03 -12.90
N TYR A 297 -28.11 1.35 -12.96
CA TYR A 297 -28.51 2.29 -11.91
C TYR A 297 -30.03 2.41 -11.72
N SER A 298 -30.86 1.82 -12.60
CA SER A 298 -32.32 1.78 -12.38
C SER A 298 -32.74 0.79 -11.30
N LYS A 299 -31.88 -0.19 -10.99
CA LYS A 299 -32.16 -1.26 -10.02
C LYS A 299 -31.04 -1.49 -8.99
N ASP A 300 -29.81 -1.14 -9.32
CA ASP A 300 -28.65 -1.40 -8.47
C ASP A 300 -28.12 -0.11 -7.82
N PRO A 301 -28.17 0.02 -6.48
CA PRO A 301 -27.47 1.08 -5.79
C PRO A 301 -25.96 0.84 -5.87
N PRO A 302 -25.11 1.88 -6.04
CA PRO A 302 -23.65 1.70 -6.16
C PRO A 302 -23.01 0.88 -5.02
N SER A 303 -23.58 0.96 -3.81
CA SER A 303 -23.10 0.23 -2.63
C SER A 303 -23.25 -1.29 -2.75
N CYS A 304 -24.08 -1.81 -3.67
CA CYS A 304 -24.28 -3.25 -3.85
C CYS A 304 -22.98 -3.96 -4.28
N ILE A 305 -22.06 -3.28 -4.96
CA ILE A 305 -20.79 -3.85 -5.42
C ILE A 305 -20.00 -4.38 -4.22
N TYR A 306 -19.87 -3.55 -3.18
CA TYR A 306 -19.12 -3.88 -1.98
C TYR A 306 -19.79 -4.98 -1.14
N GLY A 307 -21.10 -5.16 -1.28
CA GLY A 307 -21.84 -6.25 -0.67
C GLY A 307 -21.87 -7.54 -1.49
N GLY A 308 -21.51 -7.48 -2.78
CA GLY A 308 -21.75 -8.58 -3.73
C GLY A 308 -23.25 -8.88 -3.91
N THR A 309 -24.11 -7.87 -3.82
CA THR A 309 -25.57 -8.01 -3.83
C THR A 309 -26.24 -7.31 -5.02
N CYS A 310 -25.49 -6.91 -6.03
CA CYS A 310 -26.04 -6.33 -7.25
C CYS A 310 -26.88 -7.37 -8.01
N SER A 311 -27.99 -6.91 -8.58
CA SER A 311 -28.91 -7.71 -9.39
C SER A 311 -28.44 -7.83 -10.84
N THR A 312 -27.64 -6.88 -11.33
CA THR A 312 -27.08 -6.93 -12.69
C THR A 312 -26.08 -8.10 -12.83
N PRO A 313 -26.26 -8.97 -13.84
CA PRO A 313 -25.32 -10.05 -14.14
C PRO A 313 -23.90 -9.54 -14.35
N GLY A 314 -22.96 -10.04 -13.55
CA GLY A 314 -21.55 -9.66 -13.66
C GLY A 314 -21.15 -8.41 -12.90
N ALA A 315 -22.07 -7.72 -12.22
CA ALA A 315 -21.72 -6.50 -11.47
C ALA A 315 -21.11 -6.78 -10.07
N ASN A 316 -21.12 -8.03 -9.61
CA ASN A 316 -20.61 -8.37 -8.27
C ASN A 316 -19.12 -8.72 -8.28
N TYR A 317 -18.71 -9.67 -9.13
CA TYR A 317 -17.35 -10.19 -9.16
C TYR A 317 -16.92 -10.50 -10.60
N VAL A 318 -15.67 -10.18 -10.96
CA VAL A 318 -15.15 -10.48 -12.31
C VAL A 318 -15.09 -12.00 -12.51
N GLY A 319 -15.74 -12.49 -13.56
CA GLY A 319 -15.85 -13.93 -13.85
C GLY A 319 -17.11 -14.61 -13.30
N VAL A 320 -18.00 -13.87 -12.62
CA VAL A 320 -19.22 -14.41 -12.00
C VAL A 320 -20.44 -13.61 -12.46
N PRO A 321 -21.40 -14.18 -13.22
CA PRO A 321 -21.40 -15.53 -13.79
C PRO A 321 -20.38 -15.73 -14.92
N THR A 322 -19.87 -16.95 -15.10
CA THR A 322 -18.83 -17.27 -16.09
C THR A 322 -19.26 -16.93 -17.52
N ALA A 323 -20.52 -17.19 -17.88
CA ALA A 323 -21.03 -16.93 -19.23
C ALA A 323 -21.00 -15.44 -19.62
N VAL A 324 -21.17 -14.54 -18.65
CA VAL A 324 -21.16 -13.08 -18.88
C VAL A 324 -19.75 -12.60 -19.30
N TYR A 325 -18.72 -13.25 -18.79
CA TYR A 325 -17.32 -12.89 -19.05
C TYR A 325 -16.67 -13.70 -20.18
N ALA A 326 -17.36 -14.70 -20.75
CA ALA A 326 -16.81 -15.66 -21.70
C ALA A 326 -16.25 -15.03 -23.00
N GLN A 327 -16.71 -13.83 -23.37
CA GLN A 327 -16.23 -13.11 -24.55
C GLN A 327 -14.89 -12.38 -24.33
N ARG A 328 -14.46 -12.22 -23.07
CA ARG A 328 -13.19 -11.55 -22.75
C ARG A 328 -12.01 -12.42 -23.18
N LYS A 329 -10.96 -11.78 -23.70
CA LYS A 329 -9.68 -12.42 -24.05
C LYS A 329 -8.69 -12.47 -22.89
N HIS A 330 -9.13 -12.07 -21.72
CA HIS A 330 -8.36 -12.02 -20.47
C HIS A 330 -9.29 -12.38 -19.30
N LYS A 331 -8.71 -12.68 -18.14
CA LYS A 331 -9.46 -13.06 -16.93
C LYS A 331 -9.83 -11.84 -16.08
N SER A 332 -9.00 -11.53 -15.08
CA SER A 332 -9.17 -10.39 -14.17
C SER A 332 -7.81 -9.72 -13.92
N TRP A 333 -7.84 -8.52 -13.35
CA TRP A 333 -6.64 -7.82 -12.90
C TRP A 333 -5.95 -8.51 -11.70
N TYR A 334 -6.71 -9.29 -10.95
CA TYR A 334 -6.30 -10.03 -9.74
C TYR A 334 -5.86 -11.47 -10.04
N GLN A 335 -5.81 -11.85 -11.32
CA GLN A 335 -5.57 -13.24 -11.71
C GLN A 335 -4.28 -13.81 -11.11
N GLY A 336 -4.37 -15.01 -10.54
CA GLY A 336 -3.23 -15.72 -9.95
C GLY A 336 -2.76 -15.19 -8.60
N LEU A 337 -3.47 -14.24 -7.98
CA LEU A 337 -3.19 -13.87 -6.60
C LEU A 337 -3.49 -15.02 -5.64
N ARG A 338 -2.72 -15.06 -4.56
CA ARG A 338 -2.75 -16.13 -3.55
C ARG A 338 -3.34 -15.59 -2.26
N TYR A 339 -4.35 -16.30 -1.77
CA TYR A 339 -5.07 -15.97 -0.55
C TYR A 339 -4.98 -17.16 0.40
N SER A 340 -4.77 -16.91 1.69
CA SER A 340 -4.76 -17.93 2.73
C SER A 340 -5.49 -17.45 3.97
N ALA A 341 -5.95 -18.41 4.76
CA ALA A 341 -6.70 -18.14 5.97
C ALA A 341 -5.87 -17.39 7.02
N ASN A 342 -6.49 -16.42 7.69
CA ASN A 342 -6.04 -15.88 8.96
C ASN A 342 -6.52 -16.82 10.08
N ASN A 343 -5.58 -17.48 10.74
CA ASN A 343 -5.86 -18.47 11.79
C ASN A 343 -6.05 -17.86 13.19
N LEU A 344 -5.96 -16.53 13.35
CA LEU A 344 -6.28 -15.84 14.61
C LEU A 344 -7.78 -15.80 14.90
N CYS A 345 -8.62 -16.02 13.88
CA CYS A 345 -10.06 -16.13 14.08
C CYS A 345 -10.47 -17.55 14.50
N LYS A 346 -11.50 -17.63 15.33
CA LYS A 346 -12.15 -18.89 15.68
C LYS A 346 -12.72 -19.55 14.41
N SER A 347 -12.50 -20.86 14.29
CA SER A 347 -13.08 -21.67 13.21
C SER A 347 -14.60 -21.68 13.26
N ASP A 348 -15.22 -21.50 12.10
CA ASP A 348 -16.64 -21.66 11.83
C ASP A 348 -16.83 -22.82 10.82
N PRO A 349 -17.46 -23.93 11.23
CA PRO A 349 -17.74 -25.05 10.33
C PRO A 349 -18.51 -24.67 9.06
N LYS A 350 -19.33 -23.60 9.11
CA LYS A 350 -20.09 -23.13 7.94
C LYS A 350 -19.23 -22.38 6.92
N ALA A 351 -18.07 -21.88 7.35
CA ALA A 351 -17.10 -21.20 6.49
C ALA A 351 -16.08 -22.18 5.87
N LYS A 352 -16.07 -23.45 6.30
CA LYS A 352 -15.16 -24.46 5.76
C LYS A 352 -15.49 -24.77 4.31
N GLN A 353 -14.45 -24.84 3.48
CA GLN A 353 -14.56 -25.21 2.08
C GLN A 353 -13.79 -26.48 1.78
N SER A 354 -14.21 -27.17 0.71
CA SER A 354 -13.47 -28.27 0.10
C SER A 354 -12.93 -27.82 -1.24
N TYR A 355 -11.65 -28.09 -1.49
CA TYR A 355 -11.03 -27.86 -2.80
C TYR A 355 -11.81 -28.55 -3.93
N SER A 356 -12.21 -29.82 -3.74
CA SER A 356 -12.89 -30.59 -4.78
C SER A 356 -14.23 -29.96 -5.18
N THR A 357 -14.97 -29.40 -4.23
CA THR A 357 -16.25 -28.72 -4.47
C THR A 357 -16.03 -27.44 -5.26
N ILE A 358 -15.11 -26.58 -4.81
CA ILE A 358 -14.86 -25.28 -5.47
C ILE A 358 -14.24 -25.47 -6.85
N ALA A 359 -13.27 -26.37 -6.99
CA ALA A 359 -12.66 -26.68 -8.28
C ALA A 359 -13.68 -27.25 -9.28
N ALA A 360 -14.62 -28.09 -8.82
CA ALA A 360 -15.70 -28.59 -9.65
C ALA A 360 -16.66 -27.47 -10.08
N SER A 361 -17.01 -26.54 -9.18
CA SER A 361 -17.87 -25.39 -9.50
C SER A 361 -17.23 -24.47 -10.56
N ILE A 362 -15.97 -24.08 -10.36
CA ILE A 362 -15.22 -23.25 -11.33
C ILE A 362 -15.13 -23.96 -12.69
N LYS A 363 -14.83 -25.27 -12.69
CA LYS A 363 -14.72 -26.07 -13.91
C LYS A 363 -16.05 -26.20 -14.66
N ALA A 364 -17.16 -26.31 -13.94
CA ALA A 364 -18.50 -26.38 -14.53
C ALA A 364 -18.94 -25.04 -15.16
N GLY A 365 -18.34 -23.93 -14.70
CA GLY A 365 -18.75 -22.58 -15.02
C GLY A 365 -19.84 -22.12 -14.05
N ILE A 366 -19.56 -21.04 -13.32
CA ILE A 366 -20.47 -20.49 -12.31
C ILE A 366 -21.64 -19.81 -13.03
N THR A 367 -22.86 -20.18 -12.65
CA THR A 367 -24.10 -19.66 -13.26
C THR A 367 -24.76 -18.58 -12.41
N GLU A 368 -24.45 -18.59 -11.12
CA GLU A 368 -24.97 -17.70 -10.11
C GLU A 368 -24.38 -16.30 -10.26
N ASN A 369 -25.16 -15.29 -9.86
CA ASN A 369 -24.73 -13.89 -9.98
C ASN A 369 -23.81 -13.43 -8.84
N SER A 370 -23.64 -14.23 -7.79
CA SER A 370 -22.81 -13.88 -6.65
C SER A 370 -22.16 -15.12 -6.05
N CYS A 371 -21.08 -14.89 -5.31
CA CYS A 371 -20.30 -15.92 -4.67
C CYS A 371 -20.94 -16.43 -3.38
N SER A 372 -20.75 -17.72 -3.12
CA SER A 372 -21.07 -18.39 -1.86
C SER A 372 -19.97 -19.39 -1.50
N GLY A 373 -20.02 -19.92 -0.28
CA GLY A 373 -19.03 -20.85 0.25
C GLY A 373 -18.88 -22.18 -0.50
N ASN A 374 -19.80 -22.53 -1.41
CA ASN A 374 -19.72 -23.72 -2.25
C ASN A 374 -19.60 -23.43 -3.76
N ILE A 375 -19.62 -22.15 -4.15
CA ILE A 375 -19.57 -21.70 -5.55
C ILE A 375 -18.21 -21.09 -5.88
N CYS A 376 -17.69 -20.23 -5.01
CA CYS A 376 -16.43 -19.51 -5.25
C CYS A 376 -15.35 -19.89 -4.23
N PRO A 377 -14.06 -19.63 -4.54
CA PRO A 377 -13.01 -19.56 -3.52
C PRO A 377 -13.41 -18.61 -2.39
N ALA A 378 -12.92 -18.84 -1.17
CA ALA A 378 -13.26 -18.04 0.00
C ALA A 378 -12.85 -16.57 -0.13
N SER A 379 -11.92 -16.24 -1.03
CA SER A 379 -11.55 -14.86 -1.35
C SER A 379 -12.54 -14.14 -2.27
N ASN A 380 -13.53 -14.85 -2.83
CA ASN A 380 -14.42 -14.42 -3.91
C ASN A 380 -13.71 -14.13 -5.26
N ASP A 381 -12.41 -14.40 -5.37
CA ASP A 381 -11.65 -14.27 -6.62
C ASP A 381 -11.60 -15.62 -7.35
N VAL A 382 -12.51 -15.82 -8.30
CA VAL A 382 -12.59 -17.06 -9.11
C VAL A 382 -11.42 -17.22 -10.08
N ASN A 383 -10.60 -16.18 -10.26
CA ASN A 383 -9.40 -16.19 -11.08
C ASN A 383 -8.09 -16.24 -10.26
N GLY A 384 -8.21 -16.31 -8.93
CA GLY A 384 -7.08 -16.49 -8.01
C GLY A 384 -6.40 -17.85 -8.17
N ASP A 385 -5.21 -17.97 -7.61
CA ASP A 385 -4.51 -19.25 -7.53
C ASP A 385 -5.25 -20.17 -6.55
N ILE A 386 -5.56 -21.39 -6.98
CA ILE A 386 -6.16 -22.45 -6.17
C ILE A 386 -5.28 -23.71 -6.10
N SER A 387 -4.01 -23.60 -6.46
CA SER A 387 -3.05 -24.70 -6.38
C SER A 387 -2.67 -25.01 -4.92
N LEU A 388 -2.02 -26.16 -4.73
CA LEU A 388 -1.48 -26.57 -3.42
C LEU A 388 -0.52 -25.51 -2.85
N ILE A 389 -0.71 -25.20 -1.58
CA ILE A 389 0.21 -24.33 -0.83
C ILE A 389 1.56 -25.04 -0.75
N ASP A 390 2.62 -24.37 -1.21
CA ASP A 390 4.00 -24.87 -1.25
C ASP A 390 4.19 -26.23 -1.97
N GLY A 391 3.20 -26.68 -2.76
CA GLY A 391 3.23 -27.98 -3.44
C GLY A 391 3.22 -29.20 -2.51
N LYS A 392 2.78 -29.05 -1.25
CA LYS A 392 2.78 -30.11 -0.23
C LYS A 392 1.48 -30.08 0.59
N GLY A 393 1.12 -31.22 1.19
CA GLY A 393 -0.06 -31.33 2.04
C GLY A 393 -1.38 -31.30 1.26
N GLU A 394 -2.46 -30.87 1.93
CA GLU A 394 -3.82 -30.84 1.36
C GLU A 394 -4.39 -29.42 1.24
N ASP A 395 -3.70 -28.42 1.78
CA ASP A 395 -4.17 -27.04 1.76
C ASP A 395 -3.92 -26.39 0.40
N HIS A 396 -4.91 -25.63 -0.06
CA HIS A 396 -4.88 -24.94 -1.34
C HIS A 396 -5.08 -23.44 -1.13
N TRP A 397 -4.44 -22.63 -1.97
CA TRP A 397 -4.71 -21.20 -2.04
C TRP A 397 -6.19 -20.96 -2.37
N GLY A 398 -6.78 -19.86 -1.87
CA GLY A 398 -8.18 -19.52 -2.11
C GLY A 398 -9.22 -20.41 -1.42
N ILE A 399 -8.82 -21.53 -0.78
CA ILE A 399 -9.73 -22.45 -0.07
C ILE A 399 -9.63 -22.25 1.44
N ASN A 400 -10.78 -22.10 2.11
CA ASN A 400 -10.83 -21.98 3.58
C ASN A 400 -11.02 -23.35 4.27
N THR A 401 -10.00 -24.21 4.24
CA THR A 401 -10.05 -25.55 4.87
C THR A 401 -10.33 -25.47 6.38
N ASN A 402 -9.81 -24.43 7.03
CA ASN A 402 -9.91 -24.25 8.48
C ASN A 402 -11.20 -23.55 8.92
N GLY A 403 -11.94 -22.92 8.00
CA GLY A 403 -13.16 -22.17 8.31
C GLY A 403 -12.90 -20.93 9.18
N THR A 404 -11.69 -20.36 9.16
CA THR A 404 -11.35 -19.18 9.95
C THR A 404 -11.57 -17.90 9.14
N CYS A 405 -11.01 -16.76 9.55
CA CYS A 405 -11.08 -15.54 8.76
C CYS A 405 -10.32 -15.72 7.45
N TYR A 406 -10.84 -15.16 6.39
CA TYR A 406 -10.26 -15.29 5.06
C TYR A 406 -10.23 -13.91 4.39
N PRO A 407 -9.11 -13.51 3.76
CA PRO A 407 -9.05 -12.27 3.02
C PRO A 407 -9.95 -12.34 1.79
N LEU A 408 -10.75 -11.30 1.60
CA LEU A 408 -11.59 -11.12 0.43
C LEU A 408 -10.86 -10.21 -0.56
N TRP A 409 -10.80 -10.57 -1.83
CA TRP A 409 -10.35 -9.61 -2.82
C TRP A 409 -11.27 -8.40 -2.82
N ASN A 410 -10.70 -7.21 -3.05
CA ASN A 410 -11.47 -5.98 -3.07
C ASN A 410 -11.90 -5.70 -4.52
N VAL A 411 -13.20 -5.55 -4.77
CA VAL A 411 -13.75 -5.17 -6.09
C VAL A 411 -13.52 -3.67 -6.35
N TYR A 412 -12.39 -3.15 -5.88
CA TYR A 412 -12.03 -1.74 -5.85
C TYR A 412 -12.20 -1.13 -7.24
N THR A 413 -13.09 -0.15 -7.34
CA THR A 413 -13.39 0.55 -8.61
C THR A 413 -12.43 1.71 -8.87
N GLY A 414 -11.46 1.92 -7.98
CA GLY A 414 -10.51 3.02 -8.06
C GLY A 414 -11.16 4.39 -7.90
N ALA A 415 -10.37 5.42 -8.16
CA ALA A 415 -10.83 6.79 -8.30
C ALA A 415 -10.20 7.42 -9.55
N TYR A 416 -10.94 8.30 -10.20
CA TYR A 416 -10.40 9.09 -11.30
C TYR A 416 -9.97 10.46 -10.75
N LEU A 417 -8.67 10.71 -10.72
CA LEU A 417 -8.10 11.95 -10.23
C LEU A 417 -8.10 12.98 -11.35
N CYS A 418 -8.67 14.16 -11.10
CA CYS A 418 -8.81 15.21 -12.10
C CYS A 418 -8.37 16.57 -11.59
N ASP A 419 -7.91 17.40 -12.52
CA ASP A 419 -7.83 18.84 -12.32
C ASP A 419 -9.25 19.47 -12.23
N PRO A 420 -9.41 20.64 -11.61
CA PRO A 420 -10.71 21.28 -11.40
C PRO A 420 -11.40 21.77 -12.68
N ASP A 421 -10.69 21.88 -13.80
CA ASP A 421 -11.27 22.32 -15.08
C ASP A 421 -11.64 21.15 -16.01
N ASN A 422 -11.43 19.91 -15.55
CA ASN A 422 -11.62 18.71 -16.35
C ASN A 422 -13.10 18.42 -16.61
N THR A 423 -13.43 18.04 -17.85
CA THR A 423 -14.79 17.69 -18.28
C THR A 423 -15.00 16.19 -18.43
N PHE A 424 -14.00 15.37 -18.12
CA PHE A 424 -14.07 13.93 -18.32
C PHE A 424 -15.10 13.29 -17.38
N TRP A 425 -16.02 12.52 -17.95
CA TRP A 425 -17.19 12.01 -17.24
C TRP A 425 -16.90 11.10 -16.04
N LYS A 426 -15.70 10.50 -15.94
CA LYS A 426 -15.29 9.70 -14.78
C LYS A 426 -14.75 10.52 -13.62
N CYS A 427 -14.46 11.81 -13.81
CA CYS A 427 -14.10 12.67 -12.69
C CYS A 427 -15.23 12.67 -11.66
N ALA A 428 -14.90 12.74 -10.36
CA ALA A 428 -15.91 12.75 -9.31
C ALA A 428 -16.89 13.95 -9.45
N GLN A 429 -16.37 15.09 -9.91
CA GLN A 429 -17.14 16.30 -10.19
C GLN A 429 -16.65 16.93 -11.49
N PRO A 430 -17.10 16.44 -12.66
CA PRO A 430 -16.66 16.99 -13.94
C PRO A 430 -17.23 18.41 -14.12
N ARG A 431 -16.41 19.33 -14.61
CA ARG A 431 -16.84 20.71 -14.87
C ARG A 431 -17.88 20.72 -16.00
N ASN A 432 -19.00 21.40 -15.78
CA ASN A 432 -19.96 21.66 -16.85
C ASN A 432 -19.48 22.87 -17.67
N GLU A 433 -18.98 22.61 -18.87
CA GLU A 433 -18.42 23.66 -19.72
C GLU A 433 -19.44 24.68 -20.25
N SER A 434 -20.72 24.33 -20.29
CA SER A 434 -21.80 25.21 -20.73
C SER A 434 -22.19 26.25 -19.69
N THR A 435 -21.90 26.00 -18.41
CA THR A 435 -22.32 26.86 -17.30
C THR A 435 -21.16 27.38 -16.45
N THR A 436 -20.00 26.73 -16.49
CA THR A 436 -18.88 26.99 -15.58
C THR A 436 -17.59 27.26 -16.38
N PRO A 437 -17.11 28.52 -16.43
CA PRO A 437 -15.84 28.86 -17.08
C PRO A 437 -14.64 28.13 -16.46
N LYS A 438 -13.55 28.00 -17.22
CA LYS A 438 -12.29 27.49 -16.70
C LYS A 438 -11.71 28.42 -15.63
N SER A 439 -11.26 27.83 -14.52
CA SER A 439 -10.55 28.52 -13.46
C SER A 439 -9.09 28.80 -13.83
N ASN A 440 -8.49 27.93 -14.65
CA ASN A 440 -7.05 27.83 -14.94
C ASN A 440 -6.19 27.73 -13.67
N ALA A 441 -6.73 27.14 -12.60
CA ALA A 441 -6.03 27.03 -11.31
C ALA A 441 -4.77 26.16 -11.40
N MET A 442 -4.76 25.17 -12.30
CA MET A 442 -3.61 24.28 -12.52
C MET A 442 -3.57 23.69 -13.92
N SER A 443 -2.45 23.06 -14.28
CA SER A 443 -2.33 22.32 -15.53
C SER A 443 -3.35 21.17 -15.60
N GLN A 444 -3.90 20.94 -16.79
CA GLN A 444 -4.87 19.88 -17.03
C GLN A 444 -4.25 18.50 -16.77
N PHE A 445 -4.99 17.63 -16.09
CA PHE A 445 -4.69 16.22 -15.96
C PHE A 445 -5.95 15.45 -15.62
N ASN A 446 -6.03 14.20 -16.08
CA ASN A 446 -6.94 13.25 -15.49
C ASN A 446 -6.39 11.83 -15.59
N TYR A 447 -6.40 11.06 -14.52
CA TYR A 447 -5.90 9.69 -14.60
C TYR A 447 -6.59 8.80 -13.57
N GLN A 448 -6.72 7.53 -13.93
CA GLN A 448 -7.22 6.52 -13.03
C GLN A 448 -6.12 6.13 -12.04
N MET A 449 -6.45 6.18 -10.75
CA MET A 449 -5.73 5.45 -9.71
C MET A 449 -6.49 4.16 -9.36
N ASP A 450 -5.76 3.08 -9.10
CA ASP A 450 -6.33 1.84 -8.59
C ASP A 450 -5.41 1.24 -7.51
N ALA A 451 -5.91 0.20 -6.87
CA ALA A 451 -5.13 -0.63 -5.98
C ALA A 451 -5.36 -2.10 -6.30
N ILE A 452 -4.32 -2.92 -6.14
CA ILE A 452 -4.48 -4.36 -5.95
C ILE A 452 -4.59 -4.56 -4.44
N SER A 453 -5.76 -4.97 -3.96
CA SER A 453 -5.99 -5.05 -2.51
C SER A 453 -6.83 -6.25 -2.07
N ALA A 454 -6.64 -6.62 -0.80
CA ALA A 454 -7.42 -7.64 -0.12
C ALA A 454 -7.88 -7.13 1.24
N ASN A 455 -9.16 -7.33 1.54
CA ASN A 455 -9.79 -6.93 2.80
C ASN A 455 -9.80 -8.11 3.77
N TRP A 456 -9.20 -7.93 4.93
CA TRP A 456 -9.09 -8.90 5.99
C TRP A 456 -10.13 -8.67 7.08
N PRO A 457 -11.01 -9.65 7.37
CA PRO A 457 -11.85 -9.60 8.55
C PRO A 457 -11.03 -9.51 9.83
N VAL A 458 -11.44 -8.62 10.74
CA VAL A 458 -10.71 -8.33 11.98
C VAL A 458 -11.33 -9.05 13.18
N GLN A 459 -10.51 -9.79 13.93
CA GLN A 459 -10.89 -10.36 15.22
C GLN A 459 -10.77 -9.33 16.36
N LEU A 460 -11.57 -9.47 17.41
CA LEU A 460 -11.55 -8.58 18.59
C LEU A 460 -10.16 -8.43 19.21
N GLY A 461 -9.34 -9.48 19.14
CA GLY A 461 -7.96 -9.49 19.64
C GLY A 461 -7.06 -8.41 19.04
N ALA A 462 -7.36 -7.92 17.83
CA ALA A 462 -6.65 -6.80 17.24
C ALA A 462 -6.92 -5.47 17.96
N TYR A 463 -8.07 -5.35 18.66
CA TYR A 463 -8.46 -4.15 19.41
C TYR A 463 -8.13 -4.25 20.90
N THR A 464 -8.09 -5.48 21.44
CA THR A 464 -7.84 -5.74 22.87
C THR A 464 -6.41 -6.16 23.18
N GLY A 465 -5.55 -6.31 22.16
CA GLY A 465 -4.15 -6.63 22.30
C GLY A 465 -3.37 -6.37 21.02
N PHE A 466 -2.07 -6.70 21.07
CA PHE A 466 -1.17 -6.51 19.95
C PHE A 466 -1.17 -7.71 18.99
N VAL A 467 -1.18 -7.40 17.69
CA VAL A 467 -1.05 -8.34 16.58
C VAL A 467 0.12 -7.91 15.71
N THR A 468 0.87 -8.86 15.16
CA THR A 468 2.02 -8.56 14.31
C THR A 468 1.60 -8.57 12.85
N TYR A 469 1.65 -7.42 12.20
CA TYR A 469 1.43 -7.25 10.77
C TYR A 469 2.77 -7.29 10.06
N GLN A 470 2.89 -8.12 9.04
CA GLN A 470 4.15 -8.31 8.32
C GLN A 470 3.98 -8.09 6.83
N LEU A 471 5.02 -7.55 6.20
CA LEU A 471 5.13 -7.36 4.76
C LEU A 471 6.50 -7.83 4.28
N GLU A 472 6.49 -8.91 3.51
CA GLU A 472 7.66 -9.35 2.76
C GLU A 472 7.59 -8.79 1.34
N TRP A 473 8.55 -7.96 0.96
CA TRP A 473 8.61 -7.32 -0.36
C TRP A 473 9.96 -7.57 -1.03
N VAL A 474 9.93 -8.24 -2.18
CA VAL A 474 11.10 -8.44 -3.04
C VAL A 474 10.84 -7.80 -4.38
N THR A 475 11.76 -6.93 -4.82
CA THR A 475 11.66 -6.20 -6.09
C THR A 475 12.16 -7.01 -7.28
N GLY A 476 11.89 -6.53 -8.50
CA GLY A 476 12.36 -7.12 -9.75
C GLY A 476 11.35 -8.03 -10.46
N LYS A 477 11.72 -8.54 -11.63
CA LYS A 477 10.83 -9.31 -12.53
C LYS A 477 10.23 -10.57 -11.88
N ASN A 478 10.97 -11.19 -10.97
CA ASN A 478 10.54 -12.37 -10.20
C ASN A 478 10.24 -12.01 -8.73
N GLY A 479 10.05 -10.72 -8.47
CA GLY A 479 9.68 -10.17 -7.17
C GLY A 479 8.27 -10.54 -6.75
N TYR A 480 7.89 -10.15 -5.55
CA TYR A 480 6.58 -10.39 -4.96
C TYR A 480 6.37 -9.46 -3.77
N VAL A 481 5.11 -9.34 -3.39
CA VAL A 481 4.70 -8.76 -2.12
C VAL A 481 3.82 -9.78 -1.41
N ARG A 482 4.10 -10.05 -0.13
CA ARG A 482 3.38 -11.00 0.69
C ARG A 482 3.05 -10.35 2.04
N TRP A 483 1.77 -10.27 2.35
CA TRP A 483 1.26 -9.83 3.64
C TRP A 483 1.00 -11.04 4.53
N MET A 484 1.33 -10.91 5.80
CA MET A 484 1.12 -11.95 6.81
C MET A 484 0.66 -11.31 8.12
N LEU A 485 0.00 -12.13 8.94
CA LEU A 485 -0.55 -11.74 10.22
C LEU A 485 -0.21 -12.83 11.24
N GLU A 486 0.41 -12.43 12.35
CA GLU A 486 0.84 -13.32 13.45
C GLU A 486 0.29 -12.90 14.82
#